data_AF-A0A1R4LK74-F1
#
_entry.id   AF-A0A1R4LK74-F1
#
_cell.length_a   1.000
_cell.length_b   1.000
_cell.length_c   1.000
_cell.angle_alpha   90.00
_cell.angle_beta   90.00
_cell.angle_gamma   90.00
#
_symmetry.space_group_name_H-M   'P 1'
#
loop_
_entity.id
_entity.type
_entity.pdbx_description
1 polymer ?
#
loop_
_entity_poly.entity_id
_entity_poly.type
_entity_poly.pdbx_seq_one_letter_code
_entity_poly.pdbx_strand_id
1 'polypeptide(L)' 'MAQHKLKVAPQSYEVLAPYQCPNQRHWYQKGDIVDLLPCEAEFLKLGGKVKLMTSLPTQQKEKANA' A
#
# COMPACT_ATOMS: atom_id res chain seq x y z
N MET A 1 -29.02 -5.43 13.91
CA MET A 1 -27.74 -4.73 14.14
C MET A 1 -27.28 -4.16 12.82
N ALA A 2 -27.24 -2.83 12.68
CA ALA A 2 -26.94 -2.16 11.42
C ALA A 2 -25.46 -2.36 11.06
N GLN A 3 -25.20 -3.18 10.04
CA GLN A 3 -23.85 -3.43 9.53
C GLN A 3 -23.43 -2.21 8.69
N HIS A 4 -22.91 -1.17 9.35
CA HIS A 4 -22.26 -0.05 8.68
C HIS A 4 -21.03 -0.60 7.96
N LYS A 5 -21.19 -0.89 6.67
CA LYS A 5 -20.09 -1.15 5.75
C LYS A 5 -19.39 0.19 5.54
N LEU A 6 -18.48 0.54 6.45
CA LEU A 6 -17.55 1.65 6.26
C LEU A 6 -16.88 1.44 4.91
N LYS A 7 -17.30 2.21 3.91
CA LYS A 7 -16.68 2.25 2.59
C LYS A 7 -15.31 2.91 2.78
N VAL A 8 -14.34 2.14 3.24
CA VAL A 8 -12.94 2.55 3.25
C VAL A 8 -12.54 2.62 1.78
N ALA A 9 -12.44 3.84 1.26
CA ALA A 9 -11.89 4.04 -0.07
C ALA A 9 -10.48 3.41 -0.09
N PRO A 10 -10.13 2.66 -1.17
CA PRO A 10 -8.78 2.14 -1.31
C PRO A 10 -7.80 3.31 -1.26
N GLN A 11 -6.88 3.27 -0.30
CA GLN A 11 -5.84 4.27 -0.12
C GLN A 11 -4.55 3.67 -0.66
N SER A 12 -3.97 4.33 -1.66
CA SER A 12 -2.71 3.93 -2.25
C SER A 12 -1.57 4.67 -1.55
N TYR A 13 -0.47 3.97 -1.31
CA TYR A 13 0.70 4.48 -0.62
C TYR A 13 1.93 4.35 -1.49
N GLU A 14 2.76 5.38 -1.49
CA GLU A 14 4.09 5.35 -2.09
C GLU A 14 5.10 4.80 -1.09
N VAL A 15 5.92 3.86 -1.53
CA VAL A 15 7.01 3.31 -0.71
C VAL A 15 8.20 4.26 -0.71
N LEU A 16 8.57 4.77 0.46
CA LEU A 16 9.72 5.66 0.64
C LEU A 16 11.02 4.90 0.92
N ALA A 17 10.92 3.70 1.49
CA ALA A 17 12.06 2.85 1.82
C ALA A 17 11.72 1.38 1.56
N PRO A 18 12.66 0.59 0.99
CA PRO A 18 12.39 -0.80 0.69
C PRO A 18 11.99 -1.58 1.95
N TYR A 19 11.01 -2.46 1.81
CA TYR A 19 10.57 -3.36 2.87
C TYR A 19 10.04 -4.66 2.29
N GLN A 20 10.13 -5.73 3.06
CA GLN A 20 9.51 -6.99 2.73
C GLN A 20 8.10 -7.04 3.31
N CYS A 21 7.10 -7.26 2.46
CA CYS A 21 5.76 -7.59 2.92
C CYS A 21 5.80 -8.93 3.67
N PRO A 22 5.42 -8.97 4.96
CA PRO A 22 5.50 -10.19 5.75
C PRO A 22 4.58 -11.29 5.19
N ASN A 23 3.46 -10.90 4.59
CA ASN A 23 2.44 -11.84 4.13
C ASN A 23 2.76 -12.45 2.75
N GLN A 24 3.28 -11.63 1.83
CA GLN A 24 3.56 -12.06 0.45
C GLN A 24 5.02 -12.47 0.21
N ARG A 25 5.90 -12.28 1.21
CA ARG A 25 7.37 -12.38 1.07
C ARG A 25 7.95 -11.54 -0.07
N HIS A 26 7.16 -10.59 -0.58
CA HIS A 26 7.51 -9.71 -1.68
C HIS A 26 8.28 -8.50 -1.14
N TRP A 27 9.34 -8.11 -1.84
CA TRP A 27 10.10 -6.91 -1.52
C TRP A 27 9.58 -5.74 -2.35
N TYR A 28 9.00 -4.75 -1.68
CA TYR A 28 8.65 -3.49 -2.31
C TYR A 28 9.88 -2.57 -2.32
N GLN A 29 10.09 -1.89 -3.43
CA GLN A 29 11.15 -0.93 -3.66
C GLN A 29 10.66 0.50 -3.44
N LYS A 30 11.60 1.43 -3.28
CA LYS A 30 11.28 2.85 -3.16
C LYS A 30 10.64 3.35 -4.46
N GLY A 31 9.52 4.06 -4.37
CA GLY A 31 8.73 4.58 -5.47
C GLY A 31 7.59 3.65 -5.91
N ASP A 32 7.52 2.42 -5.40
CA ASP A 32 6.39 1.54 -5.67
C ASP A 32 5.10 2.11 -5.06
N ILE A 33 3.98 1.84 -5.74
CA ILE A 33 2.63 2.18 -5.27
C ILE A 33 1.97 0.90 -4.79
N VAL A 34 1.56 0.90 -3.52
CA VAL A 34 0.98 -0.26 -2.85
C VAL A 34 -0.36 0.08 -2.23
N ASP A 35 -1.33 -0.82 -2.39
CA ASP A 35 -2.57 -0.79 -1.61
C ASP A 35 -2.35 -1.58 -0.32
N LEU A 36 -2.48 -0.91 0.81
CA LEU A 36 -2.22 -1.48 2.13
C LEU A 36 -3.51 -1.54 2.94
N LEU A 37 -3.62 -2.59 3.77
CA LEU A 37 -4.66 -2.61 4.80
C LEU A 37 -4.43 -1.45 5.79
N PRO A 38 -5.48 -0.90 6.40
CA PRO A 38 -5.35 0.24 7.32
C PRO A 38 -4.29 0.03 8.41
N CYS A 39 -4.28 -1.14 9.03
CA CYS A 39 -3.32 -1.46 10.09
C CYS A 39 -1.88 -1.60 9.57
N GLU A 40 -1.68 -2.17 8.38
CA GLU A 40 -0.36 -2.26 7.76
C GLU A 40 0.15 -0.87 7.36
N ALA A 41 -0.73 -0.05 6.80
CA ALA A 41 -0.42 1.31 6.41
C ALA A 41 0.00 2.17 7.61
N GLU A 42 -0.70 2.08 8.73
CA GLU A 42 -0.34 2.81 9.96
C GLU A 42 1.04 2.38 10.47
N PHE A 43 1.32 1.08 10.52
CA PHE A 43 2.62 0.58 10.93
C PHE A 43 3.76 1.07 10.03
N LEU A 44 3.58 0.95 8.72
CA LEU A 44 4.59 1.36 7.74
C LEU A 44 4.76 2.88 7.69
N LYS A 45 3.69 3.65 7.92
CA LYS A 45 3.72 5.11 8.00
C LYS A 45 4.44 5.59 9.25
N LEU A 46 4.22 4.94 10.40
CA LEU A 46 4.94 5.22 11.65
C LEU A 46 6.45 4.94 11.49
N GLY A 47 6.81 3.89 10.75
CA GLY A 47 8.20 3.58 10.43
C GLY A 47 8.81 4.42 9.30
N GLY A 48 8.08 5.41 8.75
CA GLY A 48 8.54 6.24 7.63
C GLY A 48 8.81 5.46 6.34
N LYS A 49 8.24 4.25 6.21
CA LYS A 49 8.45 3.36 5.06
C LYS A 49 7.55 3.69 3.89
N VAL A 50 6.36 4.24 4.16
CA VAL A 50 5.36 4.58 3.13
C VAL A 50 4.73 5.94 3.39
N LYS A 51 4.22 6.57 2.34
CA LYS A 51 3.50 7.85 2.37
C LYS A 51 2.17 7.73 1.63
N LEU A 52 1.10 8.26 2.22
CA LEU A 52 -0.20 8.29 1.57
C LEU A 52 -0.14 9.15 0.29
N MET A 53 -0.57 8.59 -0.85
CA MET A 53 -0.78 9.36 -2.07
C MET A 53 -2.22 9.88 -2.12
N THR A 54 -2.38 11.21 -2.16
CA THR A 54 -3.68 11.89 -2.31
C THR A 54 -4.13 12.04 -3.76
N SER A 55 -3.27 11.72 -4.73
CA SER A 55 -3.55 11.75 -6.17
C SER A 55 -3.46 10.35 -6.72
N LEU A 56 -4.57 9.75 -7.15
CA LEU A 56 -4.59 8.39 -7.72
C LEU A 56 -3.61 8.27 -8.90
N PRO A 57 -2.53 7.48 -8.80
CA PRO A 57 -1.97 6.86 -9.97
C PRO A 57 -2.76 5.57 -10.18
N THR A 58 -3.50 5.51 -11.29
CA THR A 58 -4.07 4.26 -11.81
C THR A 58 -3.05 3.13 -11.66
N GLN A 59 -3.41 2.07 -10.95
CA GLN A 59 -2.65 0.82 -10.83
C GLN A 59 -2.26 0.30 -12.22
N GLN A 60 -1.08 0.68 -12.73
CA GLN A 60 -0.43 0.00 -13.84
C GLN A 60 0.35 -1.18 -13.27
N LYS A 61 -0.38 -2.27 -13.02
CA LYS A 61 0.19 -3.60 -12.98
C LYS A 61 0.56 -3.98 -14.42
N GLU A 62 1.77 -3.63 -14.85
CA GLU A 62 2.37 -4.21 -16.06
C GLU A 62 3.76 -4.77 -15.74
N LYS A 63 3.96 -6.02 -16.18
CA LYS A 63 5.22 -6.78 -16.35
C LYS A 63 5.79 -7.51 -15.14
N ALA A 64 5.40 -8.78 -15.01
CA ALA A 64 6.39 -9.84 -14.84
C ALA A 64 6.30 -10.75 -16.08
N ASN A 65 7.26 -10.57 -16.99
CA ASN A 65 7.53 -11.42 -18.14
C ASN A 65 8.39 -12.60 -17.69
N ALA A 66 7.93 -13.83 -17.90
CA ALA A 66 8.73 -15.02 -18.19
C ALA A 66 7.78 -16.15 -18.64
#